data_AF-A0A150LX02-F1
#
_entry.id   AF-A0A150LX02-F1
#
_cell.length_a   1.000
_cell.length_b   1.000
_cell.length_c   1.000
_cell.angle_alpha   90.00
_cell.angle_beta   90.00
_cell.angle_gamma   90.00
#
_symmetry.space_group_name_H-M   'P 1'
#
loop_
_entity.id
_entity.type
_entity.pdbx_description
1 polymer ?
#
loop_
_entity_poly.entity_id
_entity_poly.type
_entity_poly.pdbx_seq_one_letter_code
_entity_poly.pdbx_strand_id
1 'polypeptide(L)'
;MLASKETLIKKAMSIERELVVLTENDEISFSFWNATLNADEVQTYITLAKQMAEHAKAQKRVLRNEKPADNEKYAFRCFLLRLGFIGDNFKTERKVLLSRLSGNGAYRKGRAKAVNENE
;
A
#
# COMPACT_ATOMS: atom_id res chain seq x y z
N MET A 1 1.04 5.22 -11.01
CA MET A 1 0.73 4.24 -9.95
C MET A 1 0.81 4.89 -8.57
N LEU A 2 1.98 5.46 -8.22
CA LEU A 2 2.28 6.10 -6.93
C LEU A 2 1.28 7.21 -6.56
N ALA A 3 1.09 8.20 -7.43
CA ALA A 3 0.13 9.29 -7.23
C ALA A 3 -1.31 8.82 -6.96
N SER A 4 -1.72 7.68 -7.52
CA SER A 4 -3.10 7.17 -7.33
C SER A 4 -3.35 6.53 -5.96
N LYS A 5 -2.29 6.34 -5.16
CA LYS A 5 -2.30 5.67 -3.85
C LYS A 5 -1.47 6.44 -2.81
N GLU A 6 -1.20 7.71 -3.07
CA GLU A 6 -0.25 8.49 -2.30
C GLU A 6 -0.67 8.58 -0.83
N THR A 7 -1.93 8.90 -0.54
CA THR A 7 -2.41 9.00 0.85
C THR A 7 -2.27 7.67 1.61
N LEU A 8 -2.60 6.55 0.96
CA LEU A 8 -2.50 5.23 1.56
C LEU A 8 -1.04 4.82 1.82
N ILE A 9 -0.13 5.08 0.86
CA ILE A 9 1.30 4.76 1.00
C ILE A 9 1.91 5.62 2.11
N LYS A 10 1.65 6.93 2.09
CA LYS A 10 2.11 7.85 3.14
C LYS A 10 1.67 7.39 4.52
N LYS A 11 0.39 7.06 4.68
CA LYS A 11 -0.15 6.60 5.97
C LYS A 11 0.38 5.25 6.41
N ALA A 12 0.47 4.27 5.50
CA ALA A 12 0.98 2.92 5.79
C ALA A 12 2.41 2.93 6.36
N MET A 13 3.20 3.92 5.92
CA MET A 13 4.65 3.98 6.15
C MET A 13 5.07 5.20 6.97
N SER A 14 4.09 5.95 7.51
CA SER A 14 4.32 7.17 8.30
C SER A 14 5.21 8.20 7.57
N ILE A 15 5.00 8.38 6.27
CA ILE A 15 5.79 9.29 5.42
C ILE A 15 5.05 10.63 5.31
N GLU A 16 5.69 11.70 5.74
CA GLU A 16 5.12 13.06 5.67
C GLU A 16 5.60 13.85 4.44
N ARG A 17 6.77 13.47 3.89
CA ARG A 17 7.38 14.10 2.72
C ARG A 17 6.73 13.68 1.40
N GLU A 18 6.99 14.42 0.34
CA GLU A 18 6.50 14.10 -1.01
C GLU A 18 7.10 12.79 -1.54
N LEU A 19 6.29 11.99 -2.24
CA LEU A 19 6.72 10.71 -2.81
C LEU A 19 7.37 10.93 -4.18
N VAL A 20 8.59 11.47 -4.18
CA VAL A 20 9.36 11.73 -5.40
C VAL A 20 10.22 10.52 -5.75
N VAL A 21 10.07 10.01 -6.98
CA VAL A 21 10.98 9.00 -7.55
C VAL A 21 12.05 9.74 -8.34
N LEU A 22 13.31 9.49 -8.01
CA LEU A 22 14.46 10.05 -8.72
C LEU A 22 14.89 9.08 -9.82
N THR A 23 15.37 9.62 -10.94
CA THR A 23 15.91 8.82 -12.04
C THR A 23 17.28 9.36 -12.42
N GLU A 24 18.30 8.51 -12.36
CA GLU A 24 19.68 8.85 -12.71
C GLU A 24 20.38 7.60 -13.24
N ASN A 25 21.19 7.72 -14.30
CA ASN A 25 21.99 6.61 -14.87
C ASN A 25 21.20 5.30 -15.10
N ASP A 26 20.00 5.39 -15.68
CA ASP A 26 19.07 4.26 -15.90
C ASP A 26 18.58 3.54 -14.62
N GLU A 27 18.86 4.11 -13.45
CA GLU A 27 18.35 3.65 -12.16
C GLU A 27 17.19 4.53 -11.68
N ILE A 28 16.24 3.90 -10.97
CA ILE A 28 15.18 4.60 -10.23
C ILE A 28 15.42 4.48 -8.73
N SER A 29 15.29 5.59 -8.02
CA SER A 29 15.50 5.66 -6.58
C SER A 29 14.23 6.12 -5.85
N PHE A 30 13.84 5.34 -4.84
CA PHE A 30 12.74 5.67 -3.93
C PHE A 30 13.32 6.25 -2.64
N SER A 31 13.62 7.55 -2.62
CA SER A 31 14.37 8.19 -1.52
C SER A 31 13.50 8.78 -0.41
N PHE A 32 12.21 8.45 -0.40
CA PHE A 32 11.23 9.04 0.52
C PHE A 32 10.95 8.21 1.78
N TRP A 33 11.68 7.10 1.99
CA TRP A 33 11.52 6.26 3.19
C TRP A 33 12.10 6.91 4.44
N ASN A 34 11.49 6.62 5.60
CA ASN A 34 12.08 6.98 6.89
C ASN A 34 13.11 5.93 7.30
N ALA A 35 14.27 6.36 7.79
CA ALA A 35 15.25 5.46 8.37
C ALA A 35 14.66 4.75 9.61
N THR A 36 14.92 3.46 9.74
CA THR A 36 14.41 2.62 10.83
C THR A 36 15.41 1.51 11.13
N LEU A 37 15.51 1.12 12.41
CA LEU A 37 16.29 -0.04 12.85
C LEU A 37 15.45 -1.33 12.88
N ASN A 38 14.16 -1.23 12.54
CA ASN A 38 13.27 -2.38 12.49
C ASN A 38 13.50 -3.16 11.19
N ALA A 39 14.07 -4.36 11.30
CA ALA A 39 14.37 -5.22 10.16
C ALA A 39 13.13 -5.55 9.31
N ASP A 40 11.96 -5.75 9.93
CA ASP A 40 10.71 -6.02 9.21
C ASP A 40 10.28 -4.82 8.36
N GLU A 41 10.47 -3.59 8.86
CA GLU A 41 10.16 -2.38 8.11
C GLU A 41 11.16 -2.19 6.96
N VAL A 42 12.46 -2.35 7.21
CA VAL A 42 13.49 -2.27 6.16
C VAL A 42 13.21 -3.28 5.04
N GLN A 43 12.94 -4.55 5.39
CA GLN A 43 12.61 -5.58 4.42
C GLN A 43 11.33 -5.24 3.65
N THR A 44 10.31 -4.72 4.35
CA THR A 44 9.06 -4.26 3.72
C THR A 44 9.32 -3.17 2.68
N TYR A 45 10.21 -2.22 2.96
CA TYR A 45 10.52 -1.10 2.05
C TYR A 45 11.21 -1.59 0.78
N ILE A 46 12.20 -2.48 0.94
CA ILE A 46 12.91 -3.12 -0.18
C ILE A 46 11.93 -3.92 -1.05
N THR A 47 11.12 -4.78 -0.43
CA THR A 47 10.14 -5.61 -1.13
C THR A 47 9.11 -4.75 -1.87
N LEU A 48 8.60 -3.69 -1.23
CA LEU A 48 7.64 -2.79 -1.86
C LEU A 48 8.23 -2.05 -3.06
N ALA A 49 9.44 -1.50 -2.93
CA ALA A 49 10.13 -0.83 -4.04
C ALA A 49 10.31 -1.78 -5.23
N LYS A 50 10.75 -3.02 -4.97
CA LYS A 50 10.90 -4.06 -6.00
C LYS A 50 9.57 -4.37 -6.68
N GLN A 51 8.51 -4.64 -5.92
CA GLN A 51 7.21 -4.97 -6.49
C GLN A 51 6.56 -3.80 -7.24
N MET A 52 6.79 -2.56 -6.79
CA MET A 52 6.35 -1.37 -7.52
C MET A 52 7.08 -1.23 -8.85
N ALA A 53 8.40 -1.45 -8.89
CA ALA A 53 9.19 -1.40 -10.12
C ALA A 53 8.74 -2.48 -11.12
N GLU A 54 8.59 -3.72 -10.67
CA GLU A 54 8.11 -4.82 -11.51
C GLU A 54 6.69 -4.59 -12.01
N HIS A 55 5.79 -4.12 -11.15
CA HIS A 55 4.43 -3.80 -11.57
C HIS A 55 4.41 -2.63 -12.57
N ALA A 56 5.25 -1.60 -12.38
CA ALA A 56 5.36 -0.47 -13.30
C ALA A 56 5.80 -0.92 -14.71
N LYS A 57 6.75 -1.85 -14.82
CA LYS A 57 7.18 -2.44 -16.11
C LYS A 57 6.03 -3.15 -16.83
N ALA A 58 5.18 -3.88 -16.09
CA ALA A 58 4.08 -4.65 -16.67
C ALA A 58 2.82 -3.80 -16.98
N GLN A 59 2.70 -2.62 -16.37
CA GLN A 59 1.45 -1.87 -16.38
C GLN A 59 1.27 -1.03 -17.66
N LYS A 60 0.33 -1.42 -18.54
CA LYS A 60 0.05 -0.70 -19.80
C LYS A 60 -0.72 0.62 -19.65
N ARG A 61 -1.42 0.82 -18.53
CA ARG A 61 -2.26 2.00 -18.27
C ARG A 61 -2.18 2.41 -16.82
N VAL A 62 -2.04 3.69 -16.54
CA VAL A 62 -1.96 4.23 -15.18
C VAL A 62 -3.15 5.14 -14.87
N LEU A 63 -3.73 4.95 -13.69
CA LEU A 63 -4.60 5.96 -13.09
C LEU A 63 -3.72 7.06 -12.50
N ARG A 64 -4.01 8.31 -12.88
CA ARG A 64 -3.31 9.49 -12.35
C ARG A 64 -3.87 9.92 -11.01
N ASN A 65 -5.19 10.00 -10.91
CA ASN A 65 -5.86 10.58 -9.75
C ASN A 65 -6.12 9.51 -8.67
N GLU A 66 -5.92 9.91 -7.41
CA GLU A 66 -6.31 9.13 -6.27
C GLU A 66 -7.83 9.10 -6.13
N LYS A 67 -8.36 7.95 -5.68
CA LYS A 67 -9.77 7.80 -5.33
C LYS A 67 -9.85 7.64 -3.82
N PRO A 68 -10.66 8.45 -3.12
CA PRO A 68 -10.90 8.28 -1.70
C PRO A 68 -11.33 6.84 -1.39
N ALA A 69 -10.83 6.29 -0.28
CA ALA A 69 -11.15 4.95 0.15
C ALA A 69 -11.92 4.99 1.47
N ASP A 70 -13.19 4.57 1.46
CA ASP A 70 -14.01 4.46 2.68
C ASP A 70 -13.41 3.49 3.71
N ASN A 71 -12.69 2.47 3.23
CA ASN A 71 -11.97 1.51 4.04
C ASN A 71 -10.54 1.36 3.50
N GLU A 72 -9.62 2.08 4.14
CA GLU A 72 -8.21 2.16 3.75
C GLU A 72 -7.54 0.78 3.75
N LYS A 73 -7.74 -0.01 4.81
CA LYS A 73 -7.11 -1.33 4.96
C LYS A 73 -7.56 -2.30 3.86
N TYR A 74 -8.86 -2.33 3.53
CA TYR A 74 -9.36 -3.12 2.41
C TYR A 74 -8.79 -2.66 1.06
N ALA A 75 -8.86 -1.35 0.80
CA ALA A 75 -8.40 -0.78 -0.46
C ALA A 75 -6.90 -1.03 -0.69
N PHE A 76 -6.09 -0.86 0.35
CA PHE A 76 -4.65 -1.08 0.27
C PHE A 76 -4.32 -2.57 0.16
N ARG A 77 -5.02 -3.45 0.89
CA ARG A 77 -4.88 -4.91 0.68
C ARG A 77 -5.10 -5.31 -0.78
N CYS A 78 -6.19 -4.85 -1.41
CA CYS A 78 -6.45 -5.14 -2.83
C CYS A 78 -5.37 -4.57 -3.75
N PHE A 79 -4.75 -3.45 -3.38
CA PHE A 79 -3.61 -2.90 -4.11
C PHE A 79 -2.36 -3.78 -3.95
N LEU A 80 -2.02 -4.21 -2.74
CA LEU A 80 -0.89 -5.11 -2.47
C LEU A 80 -1.02 -6.44 -3.23
N LEU A 81 -2.23 -7.00 -3.33
CA LEU A 81 -2.46 -8.21 -4.13
C LEU A 81 -2.14 -7.98 -5.62
N ARG A 82 -2.47 -6.81 -6.17
CA ARG A 82 -2.14 -6.47 -7.58
C ARG A 82 -0.64 -6.24 -7.78
N LEU A 83 0.08 -5.80 -6.75
CA LEU A 83 1.55 -5.71 -6.76
C LEU A 83 2.25 -7.06 -6.58
N GLY A 84 1.51 -8.14 -6.24
CA GLY A 84 2.08 -9.48 -6.10
C GLY A 84 2.42 -9.90 -4.66
N PHE A 85 1.93 -9.20 -3.63
CA PHE A 85 2.09 -9.61 -2.22
C PHE A 85 1.17 -10.80 -1.87
N ILE A 86 1.39 -11.95 -2.50
CA ILE A 86 0.53 -13.15 -2.43
C ILE A 86 1.26 -14.30 -1.73
N GLY A 87 0.58 -15.00 -0.83
CA GLY A 87 1.13 -16.14 -0.09
C GLY A 87 1.82 -15.76 1.23
N ASP A 88 2.35 -16.75 1.92
CA ASP A 88 2.86 -16.58 3.30
C ASP A 88 4.20 -15.86 3.38
N ASN A 89 5.00 -15.90 2.31
CA ASN A 89 6.28 -15.19 2.23
C ASN A 89 6.13 -13.67 2.39
N PHE A 90 4.96 -13.12 2.11
CA PHE A 90 4.66 -11.69 2.23
C PHE A 90 3.83 -11.34 3.47
N LYS A 91 3.70 -12.27 4.42
CA LYS A 91 2.82 -12.11 5.59
C LYS A 91 3.30 -10.95 6.47
N THR A 92 4.61 -10.81 6.66
CA THR A 92 5.21 -9.75 7.46
C THR A 92 4.99 -8.39 6.82
N GLU A 93 5.29 -8.24 5.53
CA GLU A 93 5.14 -6.99 4.80
C GLU A 93 3.67 -6.55 4.76
N ARG A 94 2.74 -7.47 4.51
CA ARG A 94 1.31 -7.16 4.58
C ARG A 94 0.90 -6.68 5.97
N LYS A 95 1.44 -7.27 7.03
CA LYS A 95 1.15 -6.85 8.41
C LYS A 95 1.67 -5.43 8.65
N VAL A 96 2.92 -5.14 8.26
CA VAL A 96 3.53 -3.80 8.40
C VAL A 96 2.72 -2.76 7.63
N LEU A 97 2.49 -2.99 6.33
CA LEU A 97 1.83 -2.06 5.41
C LEU A 97 0.35 -1.81 5.72
N LEU A 98 -0.31 -2.70 6.45
CA LEU A 98 -1.73 -2.56 6.82
C LEU A 98 -1.93 -2.07 8.26
N SER A 99 -0.90 -2.09 9.10
CA SER A 99 -1.02 -1.86 10.55
C SER A 99 -1.54 -0.45 10.91
N ARG A 100 -1.16 0.56 10.13
CA ARG A 100 -1.50 1.98 10.34
C ARG A 100 -2.77 2.45 9.61
N LEU A 101 -3.42 1.56 8.85
CA LEU A 101 -4.61 1.89 8.05
C LEU A 101 -5.90 1.58 8.80
N SER A 102 -6.89 2.46 8.65
CA SER A 102 -8.20 2.34 9.28
C SER A 102 -9.08 1.29 8.57
N GLY A 103 -10.10 0.81 9.30
CA GLY A 103 -11.07 -0.15 8.78
C GLY A 103 -10.63 -1.62 8.83
N ASN A 104 -11.36 -2.46 8.09
CA ASN A 104 -11.23 -3.91 8.10
C ASN A 104 -10.66 -4.41 6.76
N GLY A 105 -9.66 -5.30 6.79
CA GLY A 105 -9.04 -5.82 5.57
C GLY A 105 -9.89 -6.84 4.78
N ALA A 106 -10.94 -7.41 5.37
CA ALA A 106 -11.74 -8.49 4.77
C ALA A 106 -12.88 -7.99 3.87
N TYR A 107 -13.48 -6.83 4.18
CA TYR A 107 -14.66 -6.33 3.47
C TYR A 107 -14.55 -4.85 3.15
N ARG A 108 -15.02 -4.44 1.96
CA ARG A 108 -14.99 -3.03 1.52
C ARG A 108 -15.87 -2.13 2.39
N LYS A 109 -17.05 -2.61 2.78
CA LYS A 109 -17.98 -1.96 3.71
C LYS A 109 -18.17 -2.89 4.91
N GLY A 110 -18.53 -2.34 6.07
CA GLY A 110 -18.89 -3.16 7.23
C GLY A 110 -19.98 -4.16 6.87
N ARG A 111 -20.05 -5.30 7.57
CA ARG A 111 -21.24 -6.16 7.48
C ARG A 111 -22.44 -5.26 7.76
N ALA A 112 -23.45 -5.27 6.88
CA ALA A 112 -24.71 -4.63 7.20
C ALA A 112 -25.10 -5.14 8.59
N LYS A 113 -25.29 -4.23 9.56
CA LYS A 113 -25.94 -4.63 10.80
C LYS A 113 -27.23 -5.29 10.35
N ALA A 114 -27.44 -6.56 10.71
CA ALA A 114 -28.78 -7.13 10.61
C ALA A 114 -29.70 -6.12 11.28
N VAL A 115 -30.68 -5.63 10.54
CA VAL A 115 -31.72 -4.78 11.10
C VAL A 115 -32.34 -5.64 12.19
N ASN A 116 -32.05 -5.33 13.46
CA ASN A 116 -32.83 -5.87 14.55
C ASN A 116 -34.18 -5.17 14.46
N GLU A 117 -35.07 -5.72 13.66
CA GLU A 117 -36.51 -5.61 13.92
C GLU A 117 -36.75 -6.33 15.24
N ASN A 118 -37.09 -5.57 16.28
CA ASN A 118 -37.76 -5.99 17.52
C ASN A 118 -38.24 -4.65 18.11
N GLU A 119 -39.45 -4.23 17.76
CA GLU A 119 -40.71 -4.41 18.53
C GLU A 119 -40.94 -3.23 19.48
#